data_AF-A0A498NKG3-F1
#
_entry.id   AF-A0A498NKG3-F1
#
_cell.length_a   1.000
_cell.length_b   1.000
_cell.length_c   1.000
_cell.angle_alpha   90.00
_cell.angle_beta   90.00
_cell.angle_gamma   90.00
#
_symmetry.space_group_name_H-M   'P 1'
#
loop_
_entity.id
_entity.type
_entity.pdbx_description
1 polymer ?
#
loop_
_entity_poly.entity_id
_entity_poly.type
_entity_poly.pdbx_seq_one_letter_code
_entity_poly.pdbx_strand_id
1 'polypeptide(L)'
;MPEEKPKPIATFSKRQTRGKSSSAFDSPWVKVESKPDKWLDITNEDEEPVLPNFSPKRQPGPQLTTDAAYTPLQLFQLFFTNSAVKTIVRNTNKNAEKRAKAGKKFVWVPLTITEFYSYLALVVYMGLVKAKSIADYWARKRMYNFSYPQSIMSRARFQAISWNLHFCDLQEDEENNKKKGTAGYDRLLKIKPLYTDVLSACRKHFHPNREILVDERMVATKARIGFKRYMNDKPAKWGYRLFVLADSSCGYTWNFFVYEGKTSTSSGKGAGYDSVMRLLDHKVLGKGYRLYMDNFYTSQTLFLDLLRNGILACGALRHNSSLPKVNDLSGRSELGSIRWCRQGPLLFIKWMDAREVLMCSSIHKAFTGDTVTRNAKGSDGVWRTRLIPIPSAVKDYSKHMGGVDLSDSLIEYYNVLHKTTKWYKTFFFHFLDIAVVNSFILHQELAKAQKKAPFTHKLFRETLVSELARVGRGRNPSAPKDPSTSASLVSTNESAHVPSTPNETNAYTPSDTESSPPASPAQTERCYPEYFGSDATHGRRVCVMCKLQGNKVKTPIYCSHCKVALCFVSSRNCFKKWHMDYQLEDL
;
A
#
# COMPACT_ATOMS: atom_id res chain seq x y z
N MET A 1 29.15 59.22 -78.68
CA MET A 1 27.78 59.27 -79.26
C MET A 1 27.73 58.24 -80.36
N PRO A 2 26.64 57.47 -80.53
CA PRO A 2 25.58 57.16 -79.54
C PRO A 2 26.18 56.22 -78.44
N GLU A 3 25.54 55.70 -77.37
CA GLU A 3 24.16 55.28 -77.05
C GLU A 3 23.80 53.93 -77.71
N GLU A 4 23.13 52.98 -77.06
CA GLU A 4 22.30 53.03 -75.84
C GLU A 4 22.59 51.86 -74.84
N LYS A 5 22.00 51.86 -73.64
CA LYS A 5 22.29 50.89 -72.55
C LYS A 5 21.12 49.93 -72.25
N PRO A 6 21.35 48.61 -72.22
CA PRO A 6 20.54 47.68 -71.43
C PRO A 6 20.81 47.86 -69.92
N LYS A 7 19.78 47.75 -69.07
CA LYS A 7 19.91 47.87 -67.60
C LYS A 7 20.33 46.52 -66.98
N PRO A 8 21.28 46.49 -66.02
CA PRO A 8 21.66 45.25 -65.33
C PRO A 8 20.58 44.79 -64.33
N ILE A 9 20.43 43.47 -64.20
CA ILE A 9 19.52 42.85 -63.22
C ILE A 9 20.12 42.98 -61.82
N ALA A 10 19.39 43.62 -60.91
CA ALA A 10 19.87 43.89 -59.55
C ALA A 10 19.78 42.66 -58.63
N THR A 11 20.90 42.28 -58.03
CA THR A 11 20.97 41.26 -56.98
C THR A 11 20.38 41.79 -55.67
N PHE A 12 19.34 41.14 -55.14
CA PHE A 12 18.76 41.52 -53.85
C PHE A 12 19.37 40.78 -52.66
N SER A 13 19.84 41.56 -51.68
CA SER A 13 20.58 41.09 -50.52
C SER A 13 19.70 40.40 -49.47
N LYS A 14 20.22 39.31 -48.87
CA LYS A 14 19.62 38.68 -47.68
C LYS A 14 19.75 39.60 -46.46
N ARG A 15 18.70 40.34 -46.12
CA ARG A 15 18.61 41.10 -44.85
C ARG A 15 17.71 40.37 -43.86
N GLN A 16 18.23 40.10 -42.66
CA GLN A 16 17.50 39.39 -41.61
C GLN A 16 16.27 40.17 -41.14
N THR A 17 15.15 39.48 -40.95
CA THR A 17 13.96 39.98 -40.24
C THR A 17 13.59 39.02 -39.09
N ARG A 18 13.07 39.58 -38.00
CA ARG A 18 12.82 38.85 -36.75
C ARG A 18 11.67 37.86 -36.90
N GLY A 19 11.96 36.55 -36.85
CA GLY A 19 10.93 35.53 -36.70
C GLY A 19 10.25 35.63 -35.32
N LYS A 20 8.95 35.97 -35.28
CA LYS A 20 8.12 35.76 -34.10
C LYS A 20 7.77 34.28 -34.01
N SER A 21 8.06 33.63 -32.88
CA SER A 21 7.63 32.26 -32.61
C SER A 21 6.15 32.23 -32.21
N SER A 22 5.30 31.65 -33.06
CA SER A 22 3.90 31.32 -32.75
C SER A 22 3.72 29.79 -32.77
N SER A 23 4.08 29.13 -31.68
CA SER A 23 3.91 27.69 -31.51
C SER A 23 2.45 27.33 -31.20
N ALA A 24 1.64 27.13 -32.25
CA ALA A 24 0.31 26.57 -32.11
C ALA A 24 0.39 25.11 -31.65
N PHE A 25 -0.23 24.78 -30.51
CA PHE A 25 -0.32 23.42 -29.98
C PHE A 25 -1.56 22.71 -30.57
N ASP A 26 -1.53 22.44 -31.87
CA ASP A 26 -2.58 21.62 -32.49
C ASP A 26 -2.49 20.18 -32.00
N SER A 27 -3.52 19.74 -31.27
CA SER A 27 -3.65 18.39 -30.75
C SER A 27 -4.85 17.71 -31.41
N PRO A 28 -4.68 16.57 -32.12
CA PRO A 28 -5.74 15.97 -32.94
C PRO A 28 -7.06 15.71 -32.17
N TRP A 29 -6.96 15.40 -30.88
CA TRP A 29 -8.05 15.09 -29.97
C TRP A 29 -9.05 16.24 -29.72
N VAL A 30 -8.79 17.45 -30.24
CA VAL A 30 -9.65 18.64 -30.06
C VAL A 30 -10.49 18.94 -31.31
N LYS A 31 -10.29 18.23 -32.44
CA LYS A 31 -11.15 18.35 -33.62
C LYS A 31 -12.47 17.59 -33.49
N VAL A 32 -13.30 18.06 -32.57
CA VAL A 32 -14.74 17.77 -32.52
C VAL A 32 -15.48 19.11 -32.52
N GLU A 33 -15.67 19.68 -33.71
CA GLU A 33 -16.53 20.87 -33.92
C GLU A 33 -18.03 20.50 -33.87
N SER A 34 -18.42 19.63 -32.93
CA SER A 34 -19.83 19.41 -32.60
C SER A 34 -20.31 20.55 -31.70
N LYS A 35 -21.40 21.22 -32.11
CA LYS A 35 -22.04 22.30 -31.32
C LYS A 35 -22.30 21.78 -29.88
N PRO A 36 -21.71 22.39 -28.83
CA PRO A 36 -21.65 21.81 -27.48
C PRO A 36 -23.03 21.69 -26.79
N ASP A 37 -24.06 22.30 -27.36
CA ASP A 37 -25.42 22.35 -26.79
C ASP A 37 -26.32 21.17 -27.20
N LYS A 38 -25.96 20.39 -28.23
CA LYS A 38 -26.76 19.23 -28.64
C LYS A 38 -26.42 18.01 -27.76
N TRP A 39 -27.41 17.57 -27.00
CA TRP A 39 -27.38 16.28 -26.31
C TRP A 39 -27.73 15.13 -27.27
N LEU A 40 -27.11 13.98 -27.05
CA LEU A 40 -27.51 12.68 -27.63
C LEU A 40 -28.08 11.79 -26.53
N ASP A 41 -28.96 10.84 -26.85
CA ASP A 41 -29.57 9.93 -25.90
C ASP A 41 -29.93 8.56 -26.52
N ILE A 42 -30.75 7.76 -25.82
CA ILE A 42 -31.18 6.41 -26.25
C ILE A 42 -31.88 6.35 -27.62
N THR A 43 -32.28 7.50 -28.20
CA THR A 43 -32.82 7.58 -29.57
C THR A 43 -31.73 7.61 -30.66
N ASN A 44 -30.46 7.59 -30.26
CA ASN A 44 -29.30 7.58 -31.13
C ASN A 44 -28.49 6.29 -30.93
N GLU A 45 -27.77 5.84 -31.95
CA GLU A 45 -26.74 4.83 -31.73
C GLU A 45 -25.57 5.46 -30.94
N ASP A 46 -24.94 4.66 -30.07
CA ASP A 46 -23.86 5.11 -29.20
C ASP A 46 -22.48 4.76 -29.78
N GLU A 47 -21.63 5.76 -29.96
CA GLU A 47 -20.28 5.57 -30.49
C GLU A 47 -19.27 5.18 -29.38
N GLU A 48 -18.27 4.37 -29.73
CA GLU A 48 -17.15 4.07 -28.84
C GLU A 48 -16.20 5.29 -28.78
N PRO A 49 -15.93 5.89 -27.61
CA PRO A 49 -15.11 7.08 -27.53
C PRO A 49 -13.66 6.82 -27.95
N VAL A 50 -13.12 7.65 -28.84
CA VAL A 50 -11.72 7.56 -29.27
C VAL A 50 -10.80 7.98 -28.13
N LEU A 51 -10.17 7.00 -27.46
CA LEU A 51 -9.35 7.25 -26.28
C LEU A 51 -7.89 7.60 -26.63
N PRO A 52 -7.26 8.55 -25.91
CA PRO A 52 -5.83 8.82 -26.04
C PRO A 52 -5.00 7.63 -25.53
N ASN A 53 -3.90 7.34 -26.24
CA ASN A 53 -2.95 6.32 -25.87
C ASN A 53 -2.42 6.53 -24.44
N PHE A 54 -2.23 5.42 -23.70
CA PHE A 54 -1.51 5.46 -22.43
C PHE A 54 -0.05 5.82 -22.69
N SER A 55 0.41 6.89 -22.06
CA SER A 55 1.74 7.47 -22.26
C SER A 55 2.25 8.02 -20.92
N PRO A 56 2.60 7.13 -19.98
CA PRO A 56 3.18 7.50 -18.70
C PRO A 56 4.59 8.08 -18.89
N LYS A 57 5.06 8.91 -17.96
CA LYS A 57 6.39 9.55 -18.01
C LYS A 57 7.53 8.61 -17.65
N ARG A 58 7.23 7.50 -16.99
CA ARG A 58 8.17 6.41 -16.65
C ARG A 58 7.45 5.09 -16.88
N GLN A 59 8.17 3.97 -16.84
CA GLN A 59 7.50 2.67 -16.82
C GLN A 59 6.68 2.53 -15.52
N PRO A 60 5.42 2.04 -15.58
CA PRO A 60 4.64 1.74 -14.38
C PRO A 60 5.30 0.71 -13.46
N GLY A 61 4.94 0.73 -12.18
CA GLY A 61 5.47 -0.17 -11.16
C GLY A 61 6.65 0.41 -10.35
N PRO A 62 7.39 -0.44 -9.63
CA PRO A 62 8.56 -0.05 -8.84
C PRO A 62 9.61 0.70 -9.66
N GLN A 63 10.17 1.77 -9.09
CA GLN A 63 11.23 2.58 -9.71
C GLN A 63 12.57 2.18 -9.08
N LEU A 64 12.90 0.90 -9.23
CA LEU A 64 14.00 0.18 -8.60
C LEU A 64 14.58 -0.85 -9.59
N THR A 65 15.78 -1.36 -9.32
CA THR A 65 16.47 -2.34 -10.17
C THR A 65 15.79 -3.70 -10.05
N THR A 66 15.01 -4.10 -11.05
CA THR A 66 14.08 -5.24 -10.99
C THR A 66 14.72 -6.59 -10.66
N ASP A 67 15.97 -6.80 -11.06
CA ASP A 67 16.78 -8.01 -10.80
C ASP A 67 17.44 -8.03 -9.41
N ALA A 68 17.58 -6.87 -8.75
CA ALA A 68 18.21 -6.78 -7.44
C ALA A 68 17.33 -7.36 -6.32
N ALA A 69 17.99 -7.96 -5.32
CA ALA A 69 17.34 -8.41 -4.09
C ALA A 69 17.33 -7.28 -3.05
N TYR A 70 16.14 -6.81 -2.67
CA TYR A 70 15.95 -5.79 -1.63
C TYR A 70 15.38 -6.41 -0.35
N THR A 71 15.94 -6.06 0.81
CA THR A 71 15.35 -6.44 2.11
C THR A 71 14.19 -5.51 2.50
N PRO A 72 13.28 -5.94 3.40
CA PRO A 72 12.22 -5.09 3.92
C PRO A 72 12.72 -3.78 4.52
N LEU A 73 13.87 -3.78 5.23
CA LEU A 73 14.51 -2.56 5.72
C LEU A 73 14.97 -1.63 4.59
N GLN A 74 15.57 -2.16 3.52
CA GLN A 74 16.03 -1.33 2.40
C GLN A 74 14.86 -0.64 1.70
N LEU A 75 13.76 -1.35 1.47
CA LEU A 75 12.52 -0.77 0.92
C LEU A 75 11.92 0.27 1.87
N PHE A 76 11.90 0.00 3.18
CA PHE A 76 11.45 0.97 4.19
C PHE A 76 12.30 2.25 4.25
N GLN A 77 13.62 2.14 4.08
CA GLN A 77 14.56 3.26 4.08
C GLN A 77 14.43 4.17 2.85
N LEU A 78 13.67 3.77 1.81
CA LEU A 78 13.27 4.67 0.72
C LEU A 78 12.33 5.78 1.22
N PHE A 79 11.48 5.49 2.21
CA PHE A 79 10.52 6.42 2.80
C PHE A 79 11.09 7.10 4.05
N PHE A 80 11.67 6.32 4.97
CA PHE A 80 12.40 6.82 6.14
C PHE A 80 13.88 6.94 5.82
N THR A 81 14.21 7.88 4.92
CA THR A 81 15.58 8.12 4.45
C THR A 81 16.51 8.53 5.59
N ASN A 82 17.82 8.32 5.40
CA ASN A 82 18.85 8.73 6.35
C ASN A 82 18.75 10.25 6.70
N SER A 83 18.37 11.10 5.74
CA SER A 83 18.14 12.54 5.97
C SER A 83 16.90 12.81 6.83
N ALA A 84 15.77 12.15 6.54
CA ALA A 84 14.55 12.25 7.33
C ALA A 84 14.79 11.79 8.78
N VAL A 85 15.45 10.63 8.95
CA VAL A 85 15.80 10.07 10.27
C VAL A 85 16.75 11.00 11.04
N LYS A 86 17.81 11.52 10.41
CA LYS A 86 18.70 12.53 11.01
C LYS A 86 17.93 13.75 11.50
N THR A 87 16.99 14.24 10.70
CA THR A 87 16.14 15.41 11.03
C THR A 87 15.24 15.13 12.24
N ILE A 88 14.55 13.98 12.28
CA ILE A 88 13.73 13.56 13.44
C ILE A 88 14.60 13.44 14.70
N VAL A 89 15.76 12.78 14.62
CA VAL A 89 16.66 12.56 15.76
C VAL A 89 17.19 13.88 16.32
N ARG A 90 17.72 14.76 15.45
CA ARG A 90 18.19 16.11 15.81
C ARG A 90 17.11 16.92 16.53
N ASN A 91 15.92 16.97 15.93
CA ASN A 91 14.81 17.79 16.43
C ASN A 91 14.18 17.20 17.70
N THR A 92 14.21 15.87 17.87
CA THR A 92 13.83 15.16 19.10
C THR A 92 14.82 15.42 20.25
N ASN A 93 16.13 15.46 19.98
CA ASN A 93 17.14 15.81 20.98
C ASN A 93 16.98 17.26 21.46
N LYS A 94 16.92 18.23 20.54
CA LYS A 94 16.62 19.64 20.87
C LYS A 94 15.38 19.78 21.74
N ASN A 95 14.28 19.08 21.40
CA ASN A 95 13.03 19.14 22.16
C ASN A 95 13.14 18.49 23.55
N ALA A 96 13.94 17.43 23.71
CA ALA A 96 14.22 16.85 25.02
C ALA A 96 14.99 17.84 25.91
N GLU A 97 16.05 18.46 25.41
CA GLU A 97 16.82 19.48 26.14
C GLU A 97 15.94 20.66 26.58
N LYS A 98 15.12 21.20 25.67
CA LYS A 98 14.14 22.25 25.97
C LYS A 98 13.16 21.84 27.07
N ARG A 99 12.71 20.58 27.07
CA ARG A 99 11.77 20.06 28.07
C ARG A 99 12.42 19.78 29.42
N ALA A 100 13.69 19.37 29.44
CA ALA A 100 14.48 19.25 30.66
C ALA A 100 14.74 20.62 31.30
N LYS A 101 15.16 21.62 30.50
CA LYS A 101 15.29 23.03 30.92
C LYS A 101 13.96 23.59 31.47
N ALA A 102 12.82 23.18 30.90
CA ALA A 102 11.47 23.49 31.42
C ALA A 102 11.01 22.60 32.61
N GLY A 103 11.95 22.08 33.40
CA GLY A 103 11.70 21.37 34.66
C GLY A 103 11.00 20.02 34.54
N LYS A 104 10.92 19.40 33.35
CA LYS A 104 10.26 18.09 33.19
C LYS A 104 11.24 16.96 33.53
N LYS A 105 10.98 16.28 34.64
CA LYS A 105 11.78 15.15 35.14
C LYS A 105 11.65 13.92 34.23
N PHE A 106 12.74 13.59 33.53
CA PHE A 106 12.97 12.31 32.83
C PHE A 106 14.47 12.13 32.60
N VAL A 107 14.95 10.88 32.47
CA VAL A 107 16.35 10.60 32.10
C VAL A 107 16.50 10.77 30.58
N TRP A 108 17.52 11.50 30.14
CA TRP A 108 17.83 11.67 28.72
C TRP A 108 19.31 11.46 28.43
N VAL A 109 19.59 10.42 27.64
CA VAL A 109 20.80 10.32 26.82
C VAL A 109 20.45 10.87 25.43
N PRO A 110 21.35 11.55 24.69
CA PRO A 110 21.10 11.91 23.30
C PRO A 110 20.67 10.68 22.47
N LEU A 111 19.53 10.79 21.79
CA LEU A 111 19.03 9.78 20.86
C LEU A 111 19.96 9.68 19.65
N THR A 112 20.30 8.46 19.26
CA THR A 112 21.11 8.17 18.05
C THR A 112 20.24 7.66 16.89
N ILE A 113 20.81 7.63 15.69
CA ILE A 113 20.16 7.05 14.49
C ILE A 113 19.87 5.55 14.69
N THR A 114 20.83 4.79 15.22
CA THR A 114 20.68 3.36 15.48
C THR A 114 19.61 3.09 16.54
N GLU A 115 19.61 3.84 17.64
CA GLU A 115 18.58 3.72 18.67
C GLU A 115 17.19 4.14 18.18
N PHE A 116 17.09 5.11 17.27
CA PHE A 116 15.83 5.44 16.62
C PHE A 116 15.30 4.30 15.74
N TYR A 117 16.16 3.52 15.09
CA TYR A 117 15.72 2.29 14.42
C TYR A 117 15.26 1.21 15.42
N SER A 118 15.88 1.07 16.61
CA SER A 118 15.33 0.24 17.71
C SER A 118 13.95 0.74 18.18
N TYR A 119 13.73 2.06 18.24
CA TYR A 119 12.43 2.64 18.54
C TYR A 119 11.39 2.29 17.47
N LEU A 120 11.73 2.45 16.18
CA LEU A 120 10.87 2.06 15.06
C LEU A 120 10.56 0.56 15.05
N ALA A 121 11.53 -0.30 15.35
CA ALA A 121 11.33 -1.75 15.47
C ALA A 121 10.25 -2.09 16.49
N LEU A 122 10.28 -1.46 17.66
CA LEU A 122 9.28 -1.63 18.71
C LEU A 122 7.91 -1.08 18.31
N VAL A 123 7.88 0.08 17.65
CA VAL A 123 6.65 0.70 17.17
C VAL A 123 5.96 -0.17 16.10
N VAL A 124 6.71 -0.77 15.17
CA VAL A 124 6.16 -1.73 14.18
C VAL A 124 5.84 -3.10 14.81
N TYR A 125 6.60 -3.55 15.81
CA TYR A 125 6.28 -4.76 16.60
C TYR A 125 4.94 -4.64 17.33
N MET A 126 4.64 -3.46 17.90
CA MET A 126 3.31 -3.17 18.47
C MET A 126 2.21 -3.02 17.39
N GLY A 127 2.60 -3.05 16.11
CA GLY A 127 1.74 -3.32 14.96
C GLY A 127 1.27 -4.78 14.91
N LEU A 128 2.20 -5.72 15.12
CA LEU A 128 1.99 -7.18 15.10
C LEU A 128 1.36 -7.73 16.39
N VAL A 129 1.84 -7.30 17.56
CA VAL A 129 1.41 -7.79 18.88
C VAL A 129 0.65 -6.68 19.61
N LYS A 130 -0.60 -6.95 20.01
CA LYS A 130 -1.51 -5.96 20.61
C LYS A 130 -1.71 -6.18 22.12
N ALA A 131 -0.89 -5.52 22.94
CA ALA A 131 -1.12 -5.46 24.39
C ALA A 131 -2.05 -4.29 24.79
N LYS A 132 -2.74 -4.42 25.94
CA LYS A 132 -3.79 -3.47 26.38
C LYS A 132 -3.25 -2.09 26.74
N SER A 133 -2.03 -2.03 27.29
CA SER A 133 -1.28 -0.81 27.60
C SER A 133 0.18 -0.90 27.12
N ILE A 134 0.85 0.26 27.03
CA ILE A 134 2.28 0.32 26.67
C ILE A 134 3.16 -0.32 27.76
N ALA A 135 2.69 -0.40 29.02
CA ALA A 135 3.46 -1.01 30.09
C ALA A 135 3.53 -2.54 29.98
N ASP A 136 2.51 -3.17 29.39
CA ASP A 136 2.39 -4.63 29.32
C ASP A 136 3.48 -5.27 28.45
N TYR A 137 3.97 -4.58 27.40
CA TYR A 137 5.09 -5.05 26.57
C TYR A 137 6.41 -5.25 27.33
N TRP A 138 6.53 -4.74 28.55
CA TRP A 138 7.68 -4.92 29.46
C TRP A 138 7.26 -5.49 30.83
N ALA A 139 6.06 -6.06 30.95
CA ALA A 139 5.62 -6.66 32.20
C ALA A 139 6.28 -8.03 32.42
N ARG A 140 6.52 -8.40 33.68
CA ARG A 140 7.03 -9.74 34.08
C ARG A 140 5.91 -10.73 34.47
N LYS A 141 4.63 -10.35 34.29
CA LYS A 141 3.48 -11.23 34.55
C LYS A 141 3.40 -12.32 33.48
N ARG A 142 3.08 -13.57 33.84
CA ARG A 142 3.00 -14.75 32.92
C ARG A 142 2.33 -14.44 31.58
N MET A 143 1.17 -13.77 31.58
CA MET A 143 0.41 -13.44 30.36
C MET A 143 1.02 -12.35 29.46
N TYR A 144 2.03 -11.62 29.93
CA TYR A 144 2.62 -10.47 29.25
C TYR A 144 4.16 -10.46 29.28
N ASN A 145 4.81 -11.61 29.57
CA ASN A 145 6.27 -11.70 29.70
C ASN A 145 6.97 -11.73 28.33
N PHE A 146 6.76 -10.69 27.52
CA PHE A 146 7.37 -10.58 26.19
C PHE A 146 8.88 -10.32 26.34
N SER A 147 9.70 -11.31 25.99
CA SER A 147 11.17 -11.17 25.98
C SER A 147 11.66 -10.20 24.90
N TYR A 148 11.02 -10.22 23.73
CA TYR A 148 11.49 -9.49 22.54
C TYR A 148 11.57 -7.96 22.74
N PRO A 149 10.55 -7.26 23.27
CA PRO A 149 10.64 -5.81 23.49
C PRO A 149 11.70 -5.43 24.53
N GLN A 150 11.81 -6.23 25.60
CA GLN A 150 12.81 -6.05 26.66
C GLN A 150 14.23 -6.19 26.10
N SER A 151 14.44 -7.05 25.09
CA SER A 151 15.74 -7.27 24.44
C SER A 151 16.21 -6.11 23.53
N ILE A 152 15.33 -5.16 23.18
CA ILE A 152 15.62 -4.07 22.22
C ILE A 152 15.85 -2.73 22.94
N MET A 153 15.01 -2.41 23.92
CA MET A 153 15.06 -1.13 24.63
C MET A 153 14.33 -1.24 25.97
N SER A 154 14.72 -0.47 26.98
CA SER A 154 13.96 -0.39 28.24
C SER A 154 12.65 0.40 28.06
N ARG A 155 11.60 0.04 28.80
CA ARG A 155 10.31 0.76 28.84
C ARG A 155 10.50 2.26 29.07
N ALA A 156 11.38 2.62 30.01
CA ALA A 156 11.66 4.01 30.36
C ALA A 156 12.27 4.79 29.18
N ARG A 157 13.20 4.19 28.44
CA ARG A 157 13.81 4.83 27.25
C ARG A 157 12.83 4.96 26.10
N PHE A 158 12.03 3.91 25.83
CA PHE A 158 10.95 3.96 24.83
C PHE A 158 9.93 5.05 25.15
N GLN A 159 9.55 5.20 26.43
CA GLN A 159 8.66 6.26 26.89
C GLN A 159 9.29 7.65 26.76
N ALA A 160 10.56 7.83 27.15
CA ALA A 160 11.27 9.10 27.00
C ALA A 160 11.33 9.55 25.53
N ILE A 161 11.70 8.65 24.61
CA ILE A 161 11.70 8.92 23.17
C ILE A 161 10.27 9.26 22.71
N SER A 162 9.28 8.43 23.04
CA SER A 162 7.86 8.67 22.70
C SER A 162 7.34 10.03 23.17
N TRP A 163 7.77 10.50 24.35
CA TRP A 163 7.36 11.80 24.91
C TRP A 163 8.06 12.97 24.22
N ASN A 164 9.36 12.85 23.91
CA ASN A 164 10.17 13.93 23.34
C ASN A 164 10.19 13.98 21.80
N LEU A 165 9.70 12.93 21.12
CA LEU A 165 9.63 12.84 19.65
C LEU A 165 9.09 14.13 18.99
N HIS A 166 9.85 14.70 18.04
CA HIS A 166 9.58 15.98 17.37
C HIS A 166 10.22 16.01 15.96
N PHE A 167 9.68 16.81 15.03
CA PHE A 167 9.98 16.66 13.58
C PHE A 167 10.43 17.94 12.85
N CYS A 168 9.89 19.11 13.17
CA CYS A 168 10.37 20.41 12.66
C CYS A 168 11.47 21.00 13.53
N ASP A 169 12.10 22.11 13.12
CA ASP A 169 12.94 22.84 14.07
C ASP A 169 12.08 23.53 15.15
N LEU A 170 12.67 23.75 16.33
CA LEU A 170 11.99 24.38 17.45
C LEU A 170 11.79 25.88 17.23
N GLN A 171 12.75 26.56 16.60
CA GLN A 171 12.66 27.99 16.35
C GLN A 171 11.57 28.30 15.32
N GLU A 172 11.56 27.58 14.20
CA GLU A 172 10.49 27.63 13.20
C GLU A 172 9.12 27.36 13.83
N ASP A 173 9.03 26.36 14.71
CA ASP A 173 7.80 26.05 15.44
C ASP A 173 7.37 27.23 16.32
N GLU A 174 8.26 27.81 17.12
CA GLU A 174 7.97 28.98 17.97
C GLU A 174 7.52 30.19 17.15
N GLU A 175 8.24 30.55 16.10
CA GLU A 175 7.91 31.67 15.20
C GLU A 175 6.57 31.47 14.48
N ASN A 176 6.26 30.24 14.08
CA ASN A 176 4.96 29.92 13.51
C ASN A 176 3.84 29.94 14.57
N ASN A 177 4.08 29.46 15.79
CA ASN A 177 3.08 29.55 16.86
C ASN A 177 2.78 31.02 17.26
N LYS A 178 3.72 31.98 17.08
CA LYS A 178 3.45 33.42 17.19
C LYS A 178 2.47 33.94 16.12
N LYS A 179 2.47 33.35 14.92
CA LYS A 179 1.58 33.71 13.79
C LYS A 179 0.16 33.13 13.92
N LYS A 180 -0.09 32.27 14.91
CA LYS A 180 -1.34 31.50 15.08
C LYS A 180 -2.58 32.38 15.13
N GLY A 181 -3.47 32.21 14.14
CA GLY A 181 -4.70 33.00 13.98
C GLY A 181 -4.66 33.91 12.75
N THR A 182 -3.47 34.26 12.28
CA THR A 182 -3.26 34.98 11.02
C THR A 182 -3.25 34.04 9.81
N ALA A 183 -3.32 34.60 8.60
CA ALA A 183 -3.11 33.86 7.35
C ALA A 183 -1.69 33.28 7.20
N GLY A 184 -0.70 33.81 7.93
CA GLY A 184 0.69 33.34 7.93
C GLY A 184 0.97 32.13 8.83
N TYR A 185 -0.06 31.49 9.39
CA TYR A 185 0.08 30.31 10.25
C TYR A 185 0.01 29.00 9.47
N ASP A 186 1.15 28.31 9.37
CA ASP A 186 1.22 26.95 8.82
C ASP A 186 0.73 25.94 9.88
N ARG A 187 -0.44 25.36 9.66
CA ARG A 187 -1.07 24.42 10.61
C ARG A 187 -0.34 23.07 10.66
N LEU A 188 0.41 22.74 9.62
CA LEU A 188 1.06 21.45 9.42
C LEU A 188 2.56 21.48 9.69
N LEU A 189 3.18 22.63 9.96
CA LEU A 189 4.63 22.80 10.15
C LEU A 189 5.26 21.71 11.04
N LYS A 190 4.63 21.39 12.18
CA LYS A 190 5.14 20.36 13.12
C LYS A 190 5.30 18.95 12.52
N ILE A 191 4.69 18.65 11.38
CA ILE A 191 4.84 17.40 10.62
C ILE A 191 5.48 17.61 9.25
N LYS A 192 5.63 18.87 8.80
CA LYS A 192 5.89 19.23 7.40
C LYS A 192 7.14 18.59 6.81
N PRO A 193 8.32 18.54 7.48
CA PRO A 193 9.51 17.90 6.91
C PRO A 193 9.30 16.41 6.61
N LEU A 194 8.85 15.63 7.61
CA LEU A 194 8.60 14.19 7.42
C LEU A 194 7.44 13.93 6.43
N TYR A 195 6.42 14.78 6.44
CA TYR A 195 5.33 14.74 5.47
C TYR A 195 5.85 14.95 4.04
N THR A 196 6.70 15.95 3.79
CA THR A 196 7.29 16.17 2.46
C THR A 196 8.26 15.06 2.06
N ASP A 197 9.06 14.53 2.99
CA ASP A 197 9.98 13.43 2.71
C ASP A 197 9.23 12.15 2.29
N VAL A 198 8.24 11.73 3.08
CA VAL A 198 7.42 10.54 2.78
C VAL A 198 6.60 10.74 1.51
N LEU A 199 6.02 11.93 1.30
CA LEU A 199 5.25 12.23 0.08
C LEU A 199 6.14 12.21 -1.18
N SER A 200 7.36 12.74 -1.08
CA SER A 200 8.37 12.69 -2.15
C SER A 200 8.77 11.24 -2.45
N ALA A 201 9.04 10.44 -1.41
CA ALA A 201 9.37 9.02 -1.56
C ALA A 201 8.22 8.23 -2.24
N CYS A 202 6.96 8.48 -1.85
CA CYS A 202 5.78 7.87 -2.46
C CYS A 202 5.77 8.08 -3.97
N ARG A 203 5.94 9.32 -4.45
CA ARG A 203 5.97 9.64 -5.88
C ARG A 203 7.23 9.14 -6.59
N LYS A 204 8.38 9.15 -5.90
CA LYS A 204 9.69 8.82 -6.46
C LYS A 204 9.81 7.32 -6.77
N HIS A 205 9.49 6.46 -5.81
CA HIS A 205 9.84 5.04 -5.84
C HIS A 205 8.82 4.11 -6.51
N PHE A 206 7.67 4.65 -6.93
CA PHE A 206 6.66 3.95 -7.72
C PHE A 206 6.08 4.88 -8.79
N HIS A 207 5.63 4.34 -9.91
CA HIS A 207 4.88 5.06 -10.92
C HIS A 207 3.56 4.32 -11.20
N PRO A 208 2.39 4.96 -11.11
CA PRO A 208 1.13 4.22 -11.15
C PRO A 208 0.85 3.57 -12.51
N ASN A 209 0.14 2.44 -12.46
CA ASN A 209 -0.50 1.81 -13.61
C ASN A 209 -1.62 2.72 -14.16
N ARG A 210 -2.13 2.38 -15.35
CA ARG A 210 -3.08 3.22 -16.09
C ARG A 210 -4.33 3.55 -15.28
N GLU A 211 -4.83 2.62 -14.48
CA GLU A 211 -5.97 2.80 -13.59
C GLU A 211 -5.54 3.32 -12.21
N ILE A 212 -6.03 4.51 -11.88
CA ILE A 212 -5.77 5.25 -10.64
C ILE A 212 -7.08 5.72 -10.02
N LEU A 213 -7.09 6.00 -8.71
CA LEU A 213 -8.28 6.53 -8.04
C LEU A 213 -8.00 7.66 -7.05
N VAL A 214 -9.02 8.47 -6.75
CA VAL A 214 -9.00 9.48 -5.67
C VAL A 214 -10.14 9.22 -4.67
N ASP A 215 -9.79 9.15 -3.38
CA ASP A 215 -10.71 8.91 -2.25
C ASP A 215 -10.20 9.54 -0.92
N GLU A 216 -11.09 9.60 0.07
CA GLU A 216 -10.87 10.05 1.44
C GLU A 216 -10.29 8.97 2.37
N ARG A 217 -9.08 9.20 2.86
CA ARG A 217 -8.51 8.45 3.98
C ARG A 217 -8.80 9.12 5.33
N MET A 218 -9.04 8.32 6.38
CA MET A 218 -9.35 8.82 7.73
C MET A 218 -8.32 8.39 8.78
N VAL A 219 -7.51 9.33 9.27
CA VAL A 219 -6.53 9.08 10.34
C VAL A 219 -7.19 9.29 11.71
N ALA A 220 -7.62 8.20 12.34
CA ALA A 220 -8.27 8.19 13.65
C ALA A 220 -7.45 8.94 14.72
N THR A 221 -8.07 9.79 15.55
CA THR A 221 -7.34 10.51 16.61
C THR A 221 -8.11 10.74 17.90
N LYS A 222 -7.40 10.64 19.03
CA LYS A 222 -7.87 11.07 20.36
C LYS A 222 -7.36 12.46 20.77
N ALA A 223 -6.61 13.16 19.90
CA ALA A 223 -6.19 14.53 20.14
C ALA A 223 -7.38 15.51 20.02
N ARG A 224 -7.46 16.47 20.94
CA ARG A 224 -8.42 17.59 20.91
C ARG A 224 -7.81 18.74 20.10
N ILE A 225 -8.17 18.88 18.81
CA ILE A 225 -7.71 19.96 17.93
C ILE A 225 -8.73 20.30 16.84
N GLY A 226 -8.89 21.59 16.52
CA GLY A 226 -10.02 22.12 15.75
C GLY A 226 -10.09 21.83 14.24
N PHE A 227 -9.07 21.18 13.64
CA PHE A 227 -9.14 20.72 12.25
C PHE A 227 -9.49 19.22 12.10
N LYS A 228 -9.76 18.54 13.23
CA LYS A 228 -10.36 17.20 13.24
C LYS A 228 -11.72 17.22 12.51
N ARG A 229 -12.03 16.18 11.74
CA ARG A 229 -13.27 16.04 10.98
C ARG A 229 -14.07 14.81 11.39
N TYR A 230 -15.36 14.90 11.11
CA TYR A 230 -16.31 13.81 11.17
C TYR A 230 -16.59 13.32 9.75
N MET A 231 -16.68 12.01 9.54
CA MET A 231 -17.18 11.37 8.31
C MET A 231 -18.05 10.19 8.74
N ASN A 232 -19.25 10.03 8.17
CA ASN A 232 -20.20 9.01 8.62
C ASN A 232 -19.74 7.59 8.29
N ASP A 233 -19.05 7.44 7.16
CA ASP A 233 -19.05 6.24 6.34
C ASP A 233 -17.73 5.45 6.43
N LYS A 234 -16.67 6.05 6.99
CA LYS A 234 -15.40 5.38 7.31
C LYS A 234 -15.43 4.90 8.79
N PRO A 235 -14.93 3.69 9.14
CA PRO A 235 -15.14 3.07 10.45
C PRO A 235 -14.73 3.96 11.65
N ALA A 236 -13.57 4.61 11.55
CA ALA A 236 -13.12 5.59 12.52
C ALA A 236 -13.71 6.98 12.25
N LYS A 237 -15.02 7.15 12.50
CA LYS A 237 -15.82 8.36 12.15
C LYS A 237 -15.25 9.74 12.53
N TRP A 238 -14.22 9.80 13.39
CA TRP A 238 -13.68 11.03 13.99
C TRP A 238 -12.13 11.05 13.95
N GLY A 239 -11.56 11.77 12.97
CA GLY A 239 -10.11 11.76 12.69
C GLY A 239 -9.61 12.96 11.87
N TYR A 240 -8.45 12.83 11.23
CA TYR A 240 -7.99 13.76 10.20
C TYR A 240 -8.31 13.18 8.82
N ARG A 241 -9.02 13.96 7.99
CA ARG A 241 -9.29 13.62 6.58
C ARG A 241 -8.02 13.91 5.76
N LEU A 242 -7.60 12.93 4.99
CA LEU A 242 -6.61 13.08 3.93
C LEU A 242 -7.30 12.81 2.60
N PHE A 243 -6.92 13.57 1.58
CA PHE A 243 -7.23 13.26 0.20
C PHE A 243 -6.08 12.41 -0.36
N VAL A 244 -6.38 11.26 -0.96
CA VAL A 244 -5.38 10.29 -1.44
C VAL A 244 -5.58 10.00 -2.91
N LEU A 245 -4.47 9.90 -3.65
CA LEU A 245 -4.38 9.34 -5.00
C LEU A 245 -3.57 8.05 -4.94
N ALA A 246 -4.19 6.95 -5.33
CA ALA A 246 -3.61 5.61 -5.27
C ALA A 246 -3.67 4.89 -6.63
N ASP A 247 -2.81 3.89 -6.79
CA ASP A 247 -2.90 2.90 -7.86
C ASP A 247 -4.08 1.94 -7.60
N SER A 248 -4.99 1.80 -8.56
CA SER A 248 -6.21 0.98 -8.40
C SER A 248 -5.95 -0.52 -8.33
N SER A 249 -4.79 -1.00 -8.80
CA SER A 249 -4.49 -2.44 -8.90
C SER A 249 -3.80 -3.00 -7.65
N CYS A 250 -2.94 -2.20 -7.00
CA CYS A 250 -2.13 -2.64 -5.86
C CYS A 250 -2.34 -1.81 -4.57
N GLY A 251 -3.12 -0.73 -4.62
CA GLY A 251 -3.38 0.12 -3.44
C GLY A 251 -2.16 0.94 -2.97
N TYR A 252 -1.15 1.12 -3.83
CA TYR A 252 0.02 1.95 -3.51
C TYR A 252 -0.41 3.41 -3.33
N THR A 253 -0.13 3.99 -2.16
CA THR A 253 -0.39 5.41 -1.88
C THR A 253 0.64 6.25 -2.63
N TRP A 254 0.29 6.80 -3.80
CA TRP A 254 1.24 7.54 -4.64
C TRP A 254 1.36 9.02 -4.27
N ASN A 255 0.23 9.67 -3.99
CA ASN A 255 0.17 11.07 -3.56
C ASN A 255 -0.96 11.27 -2.56
N PHE A 256 -0.82 12.21 -1.62
CA PHE A 256 -1.87 12.56 -0.66
C PHE A 256 -1.68 13.97 -0.13
N PHE A 257 -2.74 14.58 0.42
CA PHE A 257 -2.60 15.76 1.26
C PHE A 257 -3.60 15.80 2.44
N VAL A 258 -3.16 16.43 3.53
CA VAL A 258 -3.97 16.61 4.75
C VAL A 258 -5.00 17.72 4.55
N TYR A 259 -6.26 17.48 4.90
CA TYR A 259 -7.30 18.50 4.84
C TYR A 259 -7.31 19.42 6.07
N GLU A 260 -6.94 20.68 5.87
CA GLU A 260 -6.78 21.68 6.95
C GLU A 260 -8.08 22.46 7.29
N GLY A 261 -9.11 22.36 6.44
CA GLY A 261 -10.32 23.20 6.48
C GLY A 261 -10.53 23.95 5.16
N LYS A 262 -11.18 25.11 5.19
CA LYS A 262 -11.26 26.00 4.02
C LYS A 262 -9.84 26.44 3.62
N THR A 263 -9.44 26.17 2.38
CA THR A 263 -8.20 26.65 1.76
C THR A 263 -8.34 28.11 1.34
N SER A 264 -7.23 28.86 1.35
CA SER A 264 -7.16 30.23 0.81
C SER A 264 -7.12 30.24 -0.72
N THR A 265 -6.45 29.26 -1.32
CA THR A 265 -6.39 29.04 -2.78
C THR A 265 -7.53 28.11 -3.23
N SER A 266 -8.72 28.68 -3.38
CA SER A 266 -9.86 28.05 -4.06
C SER A 266 -9.84 28.43 -5.54
N SER A 267 -10.11 27.50 -6.46
CA SER A 267 -10.30 27.85 -7.89
C SER A 267 -11.69 28.40 -8.21
N GLY A 268 -12.60 28.45 -7.24
CA GLY A 268 -14.03 28.69 -7.45
C GLY A 268 -14.81 27.48 -7.96
N LYS A 269 -14.15 26.46 -8.54
CA LYS A 269 -14.78 25.25 -9.09
C LYS A 269 -15.15 24.18 -8.03
N GLY A 270 -14.87 24.46 -6.75
CA GLY A 270 -15.29 23.63 -5.62
C GLY A 270 -14.23 22.65 -5.11
N ALA A 271 -14.40 22.23 -3.86
CA ALA A 271 -13.38 21.47 -3.11
C ALA A 271 -13.05 20.10 -3.71
N GLY A 272 -13.99 19.44 -4.40
CA GLY A 272 -13.74 18.19 -5.12
C GLY A 272 -12.77 18.38 -6.29
N TYR A 273 -13.05 19.34 -7.17
CA TYR A 273 -12.17 19.76 -8.26
C TYR A 273 -10.78 20.13 -7.73
N ASP A 274 -10.71 21.01 -6.73
CA ASP A 274 -9.43 21.49 -6.17
C ASP A 274 -8.61 20.35 -5.55
N SER A 275 -9.26 19.32 -5.00
CA SER A 275 -8.58 18.15 -4.41
C SER A 275 -8.00 17.23 -5.48
N VAL A 276 -8.75 16.91 -6.54
CA VAL A 276 -8.26 16.09 -7.65
C VAL A 276 -7.12 16.80 -8.39
N MET A 277 -7.30 18.09 -8.72
CA MET A 277 -6.28 18.86 -9.45
C MET A 277 -5.01 19.14 -8.62
N ARG A 278 -5.09 19.08 -7.28
CA ARG A 278 -3.91 19.10 -6.39
C ARG A 278 -3.20 17.74 -6.27
N LEU A 279 -3.92 16.64 -6.49
CA LEU A 279 -3.35 15.29 -6.47
C LEU A 279 -2.74 14.87 -7.82
N LEU A 280 -3.31 15.30 -8.93
CA LEU A 280 -2.81 15.00 -10.27
C LEU A 280 -1.68 15.94 -10.69
N ASP A 281 -0.45 15.43 -10.65
CA ASP A 281 0.68 16.07 -11.32
C ASP A 281 0.84 15.50 -12.73
N HIS A 282 0.14 16.08 -13.71
CA HIS A 282 0.19 15.62 -15.11
C HIS A 282 1.60 15.73 -15.74
N LYS A 283 2.47 16.60 -15.20
CA LYS A 283 3.85 16.78 -15.69
C LYS A 283 4.73 15.59 -15.27
N VAL A 284 4.47 15.06 -14.07
CA VAL A 284 5.15 13.87 -13.51
C VAL A 284 4.48 12.56 -13.92
N LEU A 285 3.16 12.52 -14.11
CA LEU A 285 2.41 11.31 -14.48
C LEU A 285 2.51 11.00 -15.98
N GLY A 286 2.10 11.93 -16.86
CA GLY A 286 1.91 11.66 -18.29
C GLY A 286 0.44 11.70 -18.70
N LYS A 287 0.06 10.92 -19.73
CA LYS A 287 -1.29 10.93 -20.35
C LYS A 287 -1.90 9.53 -20.50
N GLY A 288 -3.20 9.48 -20.76
CA GLY A 288 -3.97 8.26 -21.00
C GLY A 288 -4.30 7.46 -19.74
N TYR A 289 -4.08 8.04 -18.55
CA TYR A 289 -4.56 7.48 -17.28
C TYR A 289 -6.09 7.48 -17.23
N ARG A 290 -6.66 6.46 -16.56
CA ARG A 290 -8.08 6.32 -16.24
C ARG A 290 -8.27 6.56 -14.74
N LEU A 291 -8.87 7.70 -14.39
CA LEU A 291 -9.10 8.10 -13.01
C LEU A 291 -10.53 7.76 -12.54
N TYR A 292 -10.62 7.03 -11.44
CA TYR A 292 -11.87 6.73 -10.74
C TYR A 292 -12.03 7.62 -9.50
N MET A 293 -13.24 8.13 -9.25
CA MET A 293 -13.49 9.02 -8.10
C MET A 293 -14.95 8.94 -7.62
N ASP A 294 -15.17 9.10 -6.31
CA ASP A 294 -16.53 9.16 -5.78
C ASP A 294 -17.25 10.51 -6.09
N ASN A 295 -18.56 10.49 -5.90
CA ASN A 295 -19.51 11.58 -6.07
C ASN A 295 -19.21 12.91 -5.33
N PHE A 296 -18.23 12.96 -4.42
CA PHE A 296 -17.71 14.22 -3.86
C PHE A 296 -16.83 15.00 -4.86
N TYR A 297 -16.19 14.31 -5.80
CA TYR A 297 -15.27 14.89 -6.78
C TYR A 297 -15.93 15.10 -8.15
N THR A 298 -16.81 14.18 -8.56
CA THR A 298 -17.40 14.12 -9.89
C THR A 298 -18.13 15.42 -10.28
N SER A 299 -17.67 16.06 -11.34
CA SER A 299 -18.33 17.22 -11.95
C SER A 299 -17.97 17.35 -13.43
N GLN A 300 -18.87 17.88 -14.24
CA GLN A 300 -18.65 18.10 -15.68
C GLN A 300 -17.41 18.97 -15.94
N THR A 301 -17.25 20.07 -15.21
CA THR A 301 -16.09 20.96 -15.31
C THR A 301 -14.78 20.22 -15.03
N LEU A 302 -14.73 19.38 -13.99
CA LEU A 302 -13.55 18.55 -13.72
C LEU A 302 -13.28 17.58 -14.88
N PHE A 303 -14.30 16.88 -15.38
CA PHE A 303 -14.10 15.85 -16.41
C PHE A 303 -13.61 16.44 -17.74
N LEU A 304 -14.11 17.62 -18.13
CA LEU A 304 -13.60 18.35 -19.31
C LEU A 304 -12.16 18.84 -19.11
N ASP A 305 -11.82 19.35 -17.93
CA ASP A 305 -10.46 19.81 -17.65
C ASP A 305 -9.46 18.65 -17.49
N LEU A 306 -9.88 17.50 -16.97
CA LEU A 306 -9.09 16.26 -16.99
C LEU A 306 -8.80 15.82 -18.43
N LEU A 307 -9.83 15.78 -19.28
CA LEU A 307 -9.70 15.38 -20.68
C LEU A 307 -8.75 16.31 -21.46
N ARG A 308 -8.83 17.64 -21.23
CA ARG A 308 -7.87 18.63 -21.77
C ARG A 308 -6.42 18.36 -21.34
N ASN A 309 -6.20 17.86 -20.13
CA ASN A 309 -4.89 17.43 -19.66
C ASN A 309 -4.46 16.04 -20.17
N GLY A 310 -5.33 15.32 -20.88
CA GLY A 310 -5.10 13.95 -21.35
C GLY A 310 -5.31 12.88 -20.29
N ILE A 311 -6.15 13.15 -19.28
CA ILE A 311 -6.58 12.22 -18.24
C ILE A 311 -8.05 11.89 -18.46
N LEU A 312 -8.39 10.60 -18.51
CA LEU A 312 -9.76 10.12 -18.64
C LEU A 312 -10.38 9.87 -17.27
N ALA A 313 -11.70 9.91 -17.15
CA ALA A 313 -12.38 9.82 -15.86
C ALA A 313 -13.65 8.95 -15.86
N CYS A 314 -13.96 8.37 -14.70
CA CYS A 314 -15.26 7.79 -14.38
C CYS A 314 -15.59 8.02 -12.89
N GLY A 315 -16.84 8.35 -12.58
CA GLY A 315 -17.24 8.58 -11.20
C GLY A 315 -18.75 8.64 -11.02
N ALA A 316 -19.20 8.32 -9.80
CA ALA A 316 -20.62 8.40 -9.43
C ALA A 316 -21.09 9.86 -9.34
N LEU A 317 -22.39 10.11 -9.54
CA LEU A 317 -23.03 11.42 -9.38
C LEU A 317 -24.06 11.39 -8.24
N ARG A 318 -24.20 12.49 -7.49
CA ARG A 318 -25.22 12.61 -6.42
C ARG A 318 -26.62 12.98 -6.92
N HIS A 319 -26.71 13.67 -8.06
CA HIS A 319 -27.94 14.35 -8.44
C HIS A 319 -28.10 14.49 -9.95
N ASN A 320 -29.35 14.46 -10.40
CA ASN A 320 -29.75 14.41 -11.81
C ASN A 320 -30.11 15.80 -12.41
N SER A 321 -30.20 16.85 -11.59
CA SER A 321 -30.76 18.16 -11.99
C SER A 321 -30.01 18.92 -13.10
N SER A 322 -28.75 18.56 -13.38
CA SER A 322 -27.96 19.15 -14.46
C SER A 322 -27.95 18.30 -15.74
N LEU A 323 -28.64 17.16 -15.74
CA LEU A 323 -28.79 16.28 -16.90
C LEU A 323 -30.18 16.50 -17.52
N PRO A 324 -30.37 16.18 -18.82
CA PRO A 324 -31.70 16.03 -19.40
C PRO A 324 -32.56 15.06 -18.58
N LYS A 325 -33.77 15.51 -18.24
CA LYS A 325 -34.84 14.67 -17.66
C LYS A 325 -35.44 13.69 -18.67
N VAL A 326 -35.13 13.88 -19.96
CA VAL A 326 -35.36 12.87 -20.98
C VAL A 326 -34.68 11.58 -20.51
N ASN A 327 -35.43 10.48 -20.50
CA ASN A 327 -34.97 9.18 -20.01
C ASN A 327 -34.61 9.13 -18.51
N ASP A 328 -35.31 9.85 -17.63
CA ASP A 328 -35.28 9.59 -16.18
C ASP A 328 -35.78 8.16 -15.86
N LEU A 329 -35.12 7.50 -14.90
CA LEU A 329 -35.62 6.26 -14.31
C LEU A 329 -36.53 6.58 -13.12
N SER A 330 -37.46 5.68 -12.82
CA SER A 330 -38.33 5.78 -11.63
C SER A 330 -38.10 4.58 -10.72
N GLY A 331 -38.52 4.65 -9.46
CA GLY A 331 -38.51 3.49 -8.55
C GLY A 331 -39.39 2.31 -8.96
N ARG A 332 -40.06 2.38 -10.13
CA ARG A 332 -40.81 1.28 -10.78
C ARG A 332 -40.11 0.70 -12.02
N SER A 333 -38.98 1.28 -12.44
CA SER A 333 -38.23 0.80 -13.61
C SER A 333 -37.60 -0.57 -13.33
N GLU A 334 -37.48 -1.41 -14.36
CA GLU A 334 -37.02 -2.78 -14.21
C GLU A 334 -35.55 -2.86 -13.78
N LEU A 335 -35.21 -3.84 -12.95
CA LEU A 335 -33.84 -4.11 -12.51
C LEU A 335 -32.95 -4.42 -13.73
N GLY A 336 -31.85 -3.68 -13.86
CA GLY A 336 -30.97 -3.72 -15.05
C GLY A 336 -31.29 -2.66 -16.11
N SER A 337 -32.35 -1.85 -15.93
CA SER A 337 -32.66 -0.74 -16.86
C SER A 337 -31.47 0.21 -16.99
N ILE A 338 -30.94 0.34 -18.21
CA ILE A 338 -29.95 1.36 -18.58
C ILE A 338 -30.66 2.50 -19.30
N ARG A 339 -30.33 3.75 -18.96
CA ARG A 339 -30.58 4.95 -19.76
C ARG A 339 -29.29 5.76 -19.81
N TRP A 340 -29.07 6.50 -20.89
CA TRP A 340 -27.88 7.32 -21.05
C TRP A 340 -28.17 8.58 -21.84
N CYS A 341 -27.29 9.56 -21.70
CA CYS A 341 -27.18 10.70 -22.58
C CYS A 341 -25.71 11.16 -22.69
N ARG A 342 -25.36 11.85 -23.77
CA ARG A 342 -24.03 12.45 -23.98
C ARG A 342 -24.11 13.94 -24.23
N GLN A 343 -23.08 14.65 -23.78
CA GLN A 343 -22.78 16.02 -24.20
C GLN A 343 -21.30 16.09 -24.63
N GLY A 344 -21.07 16.12 -25.94
CA GLY A 344 -19.73 15.98 -26.52
C GLY A 344 -19.02 14.70 -26.00
N PRO A 345 -17.80 14.80 -25.44
CA PRO A 345 -17.02 13.64 -25.01
C PRO A 345 -17.47 13.04 -23.67
N LEU A 346 -18.50 13.59 -23.02
CA LEU A 346 -18.98 13.10 -21.73
C LEU A 346 -20.24 12.24 -21.88
N LEU A 347 -20.17 11.05 -21.29
CA LEU A 347 -21.25 10.09 -21.12
C LEU A 347 -21.82 10.20 -19.71
N PHE A 348 -23.15 10.26 -19.63
CA PHE A 348 -23.91 10.17 -18.39
C PHE A 348 -24.82 8.95 -18.47
N ILE A 349 -24.79 8.11 -17.44
CA ILE A 349 -25.60 6.88 -17.36
C ILE A 349 -26.47 6.93 -16.11
N LYS A 350 -27.72 6.49 -16.27
CA LYS A 350 -28.67 6.14 -15.20
C LYS A 350 -28.88 4.63 -15.28
N TRP A 351 -28.64 3.89 -14.19
CA TRP A 351 -28.79 2.43 -14.14
C TRP A 351 -29.60 2.00 -12.92
N MET A 352 -30.56 1.09 -13.11
CA MET A 352 -31.36 0.57 -11.99
C MET A 352 -30.75 -0.73 -11.43
N ASP A 353 -30.12 -0.63 -10.25
CA ASP A 353 -29.90 -1.78 -9.35
C ASP A 353 -31.06 -1.82 -8.33
N ALA A 354 -30.83 -2.23 -7.08
CA ALA A 354 -31.79 -2.02 -5.98
C ALA A 354 -32.14 -0.52 -5.72
N ARG A 355 -31.39 0.42 -6.32
CA ARG A 355 -31.65 1.86 -6.43
C ARG A 355 -31.06 2.37 -7.75
N GLU A 356 -31.44 3.57 -8.18
CA GLU A 356 -30.77 4.26 -9.29
C GLU A 356 -29.30 4.55 -8.94
N VAL A 357 -28.41 4.25 -9.89
CA VAL A 357 -27.00 4.61 -9.90
C VAL A 357 -26.77 5.59 -11.04
N LEU A 358 -26.25 6.78 -10.72
CA LEU A 358 -25.89 7.81 -11.68
C LEU A 358 -24.36 7.82 -11.86
N MET A 359 -23.88 7.78 -13.11
CA MET A 359 -22.45 7.80 -13.45
C MET A 359 -22.14 8.89 -14.48
N CYS A 360 -20.96 9.49 -14.37
CA CYS A 360 -20.31 10.28 -15.41
C CYS A 360 -19.06 9.56 -15.91
N SER A 361 -18.75 9.63 -17.21
CA SER A 361 -17.48 9.12 -17.75
C SER A 361 -17.03 9.79 -19.05
N SER A 362 -15.72 9.84 -19.25
CA SER A 362 -15.05 10.11 -20.54
C SER A 362 -14.27 8.89 -21.07
N ILE A 363 -14.51 7.69 -20.52
CA ILE A 363 -13.78 6.45 -20.84
C ILE A 363 -14.58 5.47 -21.71
N HIS A 364 -15.92 5.45 -21.61
CA HIS A 364 -16.73 4.28 -21.98
C HIS A 364 -17.76 4.56 -23.10
N LYS A 365 -18.12 3.51 -23.84
CA LYS A 365 -19.45 3.32 -24.43
C LYS A 365 -20.51 3.09 -23.33
N ALA A 366 -21.76 3.49 -23.58
CA ALA A 366 -22.87 3.40 -22.63
C ALA A 366 -23.22 1.95 -22.26
N PHE A 367 -23.13 1.06 -23.24
CA PHE A 367 -23.34 -0.37 -23.06
C PHE A 367 -22.55 -1.20 -24.09
N THR A 368 -21.96 -2.30 -23.63
CA THR A 368 -21.11 -3.21 -24.42
C THR A 368 -21.57 -4.68 -24.35
N GLY A 369 -22.86 -4.92 -24.08
CA GLY A 369 -23.41 -6.28 -23.90
C GLY A 369 -23.12 -6.92 -22.54
N ASP A 370 -22.47 -6.19 -21.64
CA ASP A 370 -22.03 -6.69 -20.34
C ASP A 370 -23.20 -7.01 -19.39
N THR A 371 -23.04 -8.05 -18.58
CA THR A 371 -24.08 -8.46 -17.60
C THR A 371 -23.51 -8.72 -16.21
N VAL A 372 -24.37 -8.64 -15.20
CA VAL A 372 -24.03 -8.92 -13.80
C VAL A 372 -25.12 -9.74 -13.13
N THR A 373 -24.73 -10.58 -12.18
CA THR A 373 -25.66 -11.36 -11.36
C THR A 373 -26.22 -10.50 -10.22
N ARG A 374 -27.54 -10.59 -10.00
CA ARG A 374 -28.25 -10.01 -8.84
C ARG A 374 -29.30 -10.97 -8.31
N ASN A 375 -29.50 -10.99 -6.99
CA ASN A 375 -30.68 -11.60 -6.40
C ASN A 375 -31.82 -10.58 -6.44
N ALA A 376 -32.96 -10.98 -7.01
CA ALA A 376 -34.13 -10.12 -7.18
C ALA A 376 -35.40 -10.84 -6.72
N LYS A 377 -36.31 -10.11 -6.08
CA LYS A 377 -37.61 -10.65 -5.68
C LYS A 377 -38.53 -10.70 -6.90
N GLY A 378 -39.16 -11.86 -7.16
CA GLY A 378 -40.19 -12.00 -8.19
C GLY A 378 -41.51 -11.34 -7.82
N SER A 379 -42.44 -11.28 -8.77
CA SER A 379 -43.84 -10.86 -8.54
C SER A 379 -44.57 -11.81 -7.58
N ASP A 380 -44.17 -13.08 -7.57
CA ASP A 380 -44.54 -14.11 -6.60
C ASP A 380 -43.89 -13.96 -5.21
N GLY A 381 -43.07 -12.92 -5.02
CA GLY A 381 -42.36 -12.66 -3.79
C GLY A 381 -41.13 -13.53 -3.54
N VAL A 382 -40.76 -14.44 -4.44
CA VAL A 382 -39.63 -15.36 -4.26
C VAL A 382 -38.34 -14.73 -4.76
N TRP A 383 -37.29 -14.76 -3.94
CA TRP A 383 -35.95 -14.34 -4.35
C TRP A 383 -35.35 -15.33 -5.36
N ARG A 384 -34.96 -14.82 -6.54
CA ARG A 384 -34.26 -15.58 -7.57
C ARG A 384 -33.02 -14.84 -8.03
N THR A 385 -31.97 -15.60 -8.32
CA THR A 385 -30.80 -15.11 -9.06
C THR A 385 -31.22 -14.73 -10.48
N ARG A 386 -30.92 -13.51 -10.90
CA ARG A 386 -31.12 -12.99 -12.26
C ARG A 386 -29.80 -12.49 -12.84
N LEU A 387 -29.65 -12.67 -14.14
CA LEU A 387 -28.61 -12.00 -14.93
C LEU A 387 -29.24 -10.71 -15.49
N ILE A 388 -28.61 -9.57 -15.25
CA ILE A 388 -29.11 -8.25 -15.70
C ILE A 388 -28.03 -7.49 -16.47
N PRO A 389 -28.39 -6.60 -17.42
CA PRO A 389 -27.44 -5.69 -18.06
C PRO A 389 -26.71 -4.82 -17.04
N ILE A 390 -25.41 -4.60 -17.24
CA ILE A 390 -24.61 -3.62 -16.48
C ILE A 390 -23.86 -2.68 -17.44
N PRO A 391 -23.90 -1.36 -17.24
CA PRO A 391 -23.07 -0.43 -18.00
C PRO A 391 -21.59 -0.66 -17.72
N SER A 392 -20.77 -0.60 -18.77
CA SER A 392 -19.32 -0.80 -18.69
C SER A 392 -18.66 0.16 -17.69
N ALA A 393 -19.16 1.40 -17.62
CA ALA A 393 -18.74 2.41 -16.65
C ALA A 393 -19.02 2.04 -15.18
N VAL A 394 -20.14 1.37 -14.88
CA VAL A 394 -20.45 0.90 -13.52
C VAL A 394 -19.53 -0.29 -13.17
N LYS A 395 -19.37 -1.22 -14.11
CA LYS A 395 -18.51 -2.41 -13.98
C LYS A 395 -17.05 -2.04 -13.67
N ASP A 396 -16.44 -1.16 -14.46
CA ASP A 396 -15.05 -0.73 -14.23
C ASP A 396 -14.92 0.21 -13.00
N TYR A 397 -15.93 1.03 -12.68
CA TYR A 397 -15.95 1.83 -11.44
C TYR A 397 -15.91 0.95 -10.18
N SER A 398 -16.79 -0.04 -10.07
CA SER A 398 -16.82 -0.97 -8.92
C SER A 398 -15.53 -1.79 -8.79
N LYS A 399 -14.83 -2.04 -9.90
CA LYS A 399 -13.56 -2.76 -9.95
C LYS A 399 -12.35 -1.91 -9.52
N HIS A 400 -12.35 -0.61 -9.82
CA HIS A 400 -11.15 0.24 -9.67
C HIS A 400 -11.18 1.27 -8.54
N MET A 401 -12.31 1.47 -7.87
CA MET A 401 -12.41 2.36 -6.69
C MET A 401 -11.76 1.80 -5.41
N GLY A 402 -11.59 0.48 -5.28
CA GLY A 402 -11.21 -0.17 -4.02
C GLY A 402 -9.75 0.00 -3.56
N GLY A 403 -8.87 0.65 -4.35
CA GLY A 403 -7.43 0.69 -4.06
C GLY A 403 -7.05 1.50 -2.80
N VAL A 404 -7.80 2.56 -2.43
CA VAL A 404 -7.56 3.27 -1.16
C VAL A 404 -8.05 2.43 0.02
N ASP A 405 -9.21 1.77 -0.08
CA ASP A 405 -9.69 0.88 0.99
C ASP A 405 -8.82 -0.38 1.14
N LEU A 406 -8.18 -0.89 0.07
CA LEU A 406 -7.14 -1.92 0.13
C LEU A 406 -5.92 -1.41 0.92
N SER A 407 -5.48 -0.19 0.63
CA SER A 407 -4.38 0.48 1.33
C SER A 407 -4.70 0.70 2.82
N ASP A 408 -5.92 1.16 3.14
CA ASP A 408 -6.41 1.35 4.51
C ASP A 408 -6.57 0.01 5.25
N SER A 409 -7.02 -1.04 4.58
CA SER A 409 -7.11 -2.40 5.14
C SER A 409 -5.74 -2.94 5.52
N LEU A 410 -4.74 -2.79 4.64
CA LEU A 410 -3.35 -3.16 4.94
C LEU A 410 -2.79 -2.39 6.14
N ILE A 411 -3.13 -1.10 6.27
CA ILE A 411 -2.81 -0.32 7.47
C ILE A 411 -3.55 -0.87 8.70
N GLU A 412 -4.85 -1.15 8.61
CA GLU A 412 -5.68 -1.54 9.75
C GLU A 412 -5.24 -2.87 10.39
N TYR A 413 -4.95 -3.90 9.59
CA TYR A 413 -4.53 -5.23 10.09
C TYR A 413 -3.36 -5.19 11.09
N TYR A 414 -2.45 -4.23 10.94
CA TYR A 414 -1.25 -4.10 11.78
C TYR A 414 -1.02 -2.67 12.28
N ASN A 415 -2.11 -1.90 12.45
CA ASN A 415 -2.12 -0.45 12.66
C ASN A 415 -1.21 -0.01 13.82
N VAL A 416 -0.28 0.90 13.54
CA VAL A 416 0.77 1.33 14.47
C VAL A 416 0.28 2.40 15.48
N LEU A 417 -0.92 2.97 15.30
CA LEU A 417 -1.42 4.10 16.10
C LEU A 417 -1.51 3.86 17.61
N HIS A 418 -0.50 4.36 18.34
CA HIS A 418 -0.56 4.53 19.78
C HIS A 418 -1.57 5.64 20.17
N LYS A 419 -2.32 5.42 21.26
CA LYS A 419 -3.31 6.37 21.81
C LYS A 419 -2.62 7.66 22.29
N THR A 420 -2.52 8.66 21.42
CA THR A 420 -1.86 9.96 21.69
C THR A 420 -2.85 11.13 21.75
N THR A 421 -2.54 12.12 22.57
CA THR A 421 -3.23 13.42 22.63
C THR A 421 -2.53 14.50 21.80
N LYS A 422 -1.37 14.20 21.20
CA LYS A 422 -0.59 15.12 20.37
C LYS A 422 -0.83 14.81 18.89
N TRP A 423 -1.50 15.73 18.20
CA TRP A 423 -1.92 15.59 16.79
C TRP A 423 -0.77 15.18 15.86
N TYR A 424 0.37 15.86 15.95
CA TYR A 424 1.52 15.62 15.07
C TYR A 424 2.11 14.20 15.22
N LYS A 425 1.98 13.59 16.41
CA LYS A 425 2.39 12.19 16.64
C LYS A 425 1.39 11.19 16.06
N THR A 426 0.12 11.58 15.86
CA THR A 426 -0.87 10.75 15.14
C THR A 426 -0.44 10.60 13.67
N PHE A 427 -0.05 11.71 13.04
CA PHE A 427 0.47 11.70 11.67
C PHE A 427 1.79 10.93 11.54
N PHE A 428 2.70 11.02 12.52
CA PHE A 428 3.93 10.22 12.49
C PHE A 428 3.68 8.71 12.41
N PHE A 429 2.80 8.17 13.27
CA PHE A 429 2.46 6.74 13.19
C PHE A 429 1.77 6.41 11.87
N HIS A 430 0.92 7.30 11.36
CA HIS A 430 0.28 7.09 10.06
C HIS A 430 1.25 7.16 8.86
N PHE A 431 2.26 8.03 8.88
CA PHE A 431 3.30 8.08 7.84
C PHE A 431 4.24 6.87 7.92
N LEU A 432 4.44 6.33 9.13
CA LEU A 432 5.11 5.05 9.34
C LEU A 432 4.26 3.88 8.80
N ASP A 433 2.95 3.87 9.01
CA ASP A 433 2.03 2.90 8.39
C ASP A 433 2.05 2.98 6.85
N ILE A 434 1.98 4.19 6.26
CA ILE A 434 2.13 4.39 4.80
C ILE A 434 3.48 3.84 4.32
N ALA A 435 4.58 4.19 4.99
CA ALA A 435 5.92 3.74 4.61
C ALA A 435 6.03 2.21 4.64
N VAL A 436 5.50 1.54 5.68
CA VAL A 436 5.52 0.06 5.78
C VAL A 436 4.64 -0.58 4.69
N VAL A 437 3.44 -0.06 4.44
CA VAL A 437 2.51 -0.62 3.43
C VAL A 437 3.02 -0.38 2.00
N ASN A 438 3.48 0.81 1.66
CA ASN A 438 4.07 1.06 0.34
C ASN A 438 5.37 0.25 0.13
N SER A 439 6.17 0.01 1.17
CA SER A 439 7.35 -0.88 1.09
C SER A 439 6.96 -2.34 0.87
N PHE A 440 5.88 -2.79 1.50
CA PHE A 440 5.32 -4.12 1.27
C PHE A 440 4.79 -4.29 -0.16
N ILE A 441 4.11 -3.27 -0.71
CA ILE A 441 3.62 -3.29 -2.10
C ILE A 441 4.79 -3.27 -3.11
N LEU A 442 5.87 -2.52 -2.85
CA LEU A 442 7.10 -2.60 -3.64
C LEU A 442 7.71 -4.00 -3.62
N HIS A 443 7.73 -4.68 -2.46
CA HIS A 443 8.16 -6.08 -2.36
C HIS A 443 7.28 -7.04 -3.17
N GLN A 444 5.95 -6.85 -3.15
CA GLN A 444 5.02 -7.68 -3.92
C GLN A 444 5.22 -7.52 -5.42
N GLU A 445 5.30 -6.28 -5.94
CA GLU A 445 5.47 -6.03 -7.37
C GLU A 445 6.88 -6.42 -7.87
N LEU A 446 7.93 -6.24 -7.06
CA LEU A 446 9.27 -6.74 -7.38
C LEU A 446 9.32 -8.28 -7.43
N ALA A 447 8.75 -8.96 -6.43
CA ALA A 447 8.70 -10.43 -6.41
C ALA A 447 7.92 -10.99 -7.61
N LYS A 448 6.78 -10.38 -7.94
CA LYS A 448 5.96 -10.66 -9.12
C LYS A 448 6.74 -10.48 -10.43
N ALA A 449 7.48 -9.38 -10.58
CA ALA A 449 8.35 -9.15 -11.74
C ALA A 449 9.50 -10.18 -11.84
N GLN A 450 10.07 -10.57 -10.70
CA GLN A 450 11.07 -11.64 -10.60
C GLN A 450 10.48 -13.07 -10.69
N LYS A 451 9.16 -13.22 -10.87
CA LYS A 451 8.42 -14.50 -10.85
C LYS A 451 8.62 -15.34 -9.57
N LYS A 452 8.88 -14.68 -8.43
CA LYS A 452 9.09 -15.28 -7.10
C LYS A 452 7.84 -15.15 -6.24
N ALA A 453 7.67 -16.07 -5.29
CA ALA A 453 6.64 -15.95 -4.27
C ALA A 453 6.90 -14.71 -3.37
N PRO A 454 5.96 -13.76 -3.26
CA PRO A 454 6.11 -12.62 -2.35
C PRO A 454 5.99 -13.07 -0.89
N PHE A 455 6.47 -12.24 0.03
CA PHE A 455 6.20 -12.45 1.45
C PHE A 455 4.72 -12.17 1.77
N THR A 456 4.19 -12.82 2.81
CA THR A 456 2.93 -12.35 3.42
C THR A 456 3.18 -11.03 4.15
N HIS A 457 2.14 -10.20 4.32
CA HIS A 457 2.28 -8.92 5.04
C HIS A 457 2.77 -9.12 6.49
N LYS A 458 2.38 -10.24 7.12
CA LYS A 458 2.89 -10.65 8.43
C LYS A 458 4.41 -10.87 8.39
N LEU A 459 4.88 -11.76 7.51
CA LEU A 459 6.30 -12.10 7.38
C LEU A 459 7.15 -10.87 7.03
N PHE A 460 6.69 -10.02 6.11
CA PHE A 460 7.36 -8.77 5.77
C PHE A 460 7.56 -7.86 6.98
N ARG A 461 6.53 -7.71 7.83
CA ARG A 461 6.63 -6.91 9.07
C ARG A 461 7.52 -7.59 10.12
N GLU A 462 7.48 -8.92 10.26
CA GLU A 462 8.35 -9.67 11.19
C GLU A 462 9.83 -9.56 10.81
N THR A 463 10.16 -9.66 9.51
CA THR A 463 11.50 -9.40 8.98
C THR A 463 11.91 -7.94 9.17
N LEU A 464 11.07 -6.97 8.80
CA LEU A 464 11.35 -5.53 8.96
C LEU A 464 11.64 -5.16 10.43
N VAL A 465 10.83 -5.65 11.37
CA VAL A 465 11.04 -5.47 12.81
C VAL A 465 12.39 -6.04 13.27
N SER A 466 12.77 -7.21 12.75
CA SER A 466 14.04 -7.86 13.07
C SER A 466 15.25 -7.12 12.50
N GLU A 467 15.14 -6.60 11.27
CA GLU A 467 16.20 -5.82 10.62
C GLU A 467 16.38 -4.44 11.27
N LEU A 468 15.29 -3.72 11.56
CA LEU A 468 15.30 -2.47 12.32
C LEU A 468 15.96 -2.65 13.71
N ALA A 469 15.60 -3.72 14.42
CA ALA A 469 16.19 -4.06 15.71
C ALA A 469 17.68 -4.42 15.60
N ARG A 470 18.11 -5.07 14.50
CA ARG A 470 19.52 -5.41 14.27
C ARG A 470 20.39 -4.17 14.03
N VAL A 471 19.90 -3.18 13.28
CA VAL A 471 20.60 -1.89 13.11
C VAL A 471 20.83 -1.21 14.45
N GLY A 472 19.82 -1.25 15.34
CA GLY A 472 19.92 -0.68 16.68
C GLY A 472 20.90 -1.37 17.64
N ARG A 473 21.26 -2.65 17.38
CA ARG A 473 22.24 -3.42 18.18
C ARG A 473 23.71 -3.22 17.76
N GLY A 474 24.00 -2.38 16.76
CA GLY A 474 25.39 -1.98 16.46
C GLY A 474 26.23 -3.02 15.70
N ARG A 475 25.67 -3.74 14.73
CA ARG A 475 26.45 -4.40 13.66
C ARG A 475 25.99 -3.92 12.29
N ASN A 476 26.81 -3.07 11.66
CA ASN A 476 26.60 -2.61 10.29
C ASN A 476 26.56 -3.82 9.34
N PRO A 477 25.47 -4.06 8.59
CA PRO A 477 25.64 -4.65 7.26
C PRO A 477 26.38 -3.61 6.41
N SER A 478 27.40 -4.03 5.66
CA SER A 478 28.07 -3.17 4.69
C SER A 478 27.06 -2.66 3.65
N ALA A 479 27.08 -1.36 3.40
CA ALA A 479 26.41 -0.81 2.21
C ALA A 479 27.12 -1.34 0.94
N PRO A 480 26.42 -1.46 -0.19
CA PRO A 480 27.08 -1.71 -1.48
C PRO A 480 28.13 -0.63 -1.73
N LYS A 481 29.33 -1.06 -2.16
CA LYS A 481 30.36 -0.17 -2.72
C LYS A 481 30.37 -0.36 -4.23
N ASP A 482 30.37 0.75 -4.97
CA ASP A 482 30.75 0.72 -6.38
C ASP A 482 32.24 0.35 -6.53
N PRO A 483 32.64 -0.29 -7.64
CA PRO A 483 34.00 -0.79 -7.82
C PRO A 483 34.95 0.28 -8.42
N SER A 484 35.98 0.66 -7.67
CA SER A 484 37.15 1.36 -8.24
C SER A 484 38.47 1.07 -7.50
N THR A 485 39.34 0.33 -8.22
CA THR A 485 40.80 0.57 -8.37
C THR A 485 41.78 0.25 -7.22
N SER A 486 42.66 -0.72 -7.52
CA SER A 486 44.07 -0.93 -7.09
C SER A 486 44.47 -1.01 -5.60
N ALA A 487 44.66 -2.26 -5.15
CA ALA A 487 45.92 -2.86 -4.69
C ALA A 487 47.04 -2.02 -4.01
N SER A 488 47.59 -2.57 -2.91
CA SER A 488 49.02 -2.96 -2.80
C SER A 488 49.23 -4.02 -1.70
N LEU A 489 50.33 -4.77 -1.78
CA LEU A 489 50.64 -5.94 -0.94
C LEU A 489 51.46 -5.60 0.32
N VAL A 490 51.39 -6.47 1.34
CA VAL A 490 52.56 -6.94 2.13
C VAL A 490 52.31 -8.41 2.56
N SER A 491 53.36 -9.24 2.62
CA SER A 491 53.36 -10.61 3.18
C SER A 491 53.67 -10.58 4.70
N THR A 492 53.91 -11.63 5.50
CA THR A 492 54.24 -13.09 5.37
C THR A 492 53.88 -13.73 6.75
N ASN A 493 54.00 -15.00 7.15
CA ASN A 493 54.54 -16.27 6.62
C ASN A 493 53.86 -17.47 7.37
N GLU A 494 54.42 -18.69 7.25
CA GLU A 494 54.19 -19.92 8.06
C GLU A 494 52.88 -20.68 7.74
N SER A 495 52.86 -21.92 7.23
CA SER A 495 53.58 -23.19 7.55
C SER A 495 52.99 -23.97 8.73
N ALA A 496 52.82 -25.30 8.69
CA ALA A 496 52.72 -26.26 7.57
C ALA A 496 52.22 -27.62 8.11
N HIS A 497 51.36 -28.35 7.38
CA HIS A 497 51.50 -29.80 7.13
C HIS A 497 50.36 -30.41 6.28
N VAL A 498 50.73 -31.34 5.40
CA VAL A 498 49.88 -32.37 4.77
C VAL A 498 50.67 -33.69 4.81
N PRO A 499 50.01 -34.82 5.10
CA PRO A 499 49.96 -35.95 4.15
C PRO A 499 48.59 -36.68 4.16
N SER A 500 48.16 -37.48 3.19
CA SER A 500 48.48 -37.65 1.75
C SER A 500 47.33 -38.47 1.11
N THR A 501 47.12 -38.37 -0.21
CA THR A 501 46.23 -39.28 -0.97
C THR A 501 46.97 -40.55 -1.42
N PRO A 502 46.26 -41.51 -2.05
CA PRO A 502 46.56 -41.73 -3.47
C PRO A 502 45.36 -42.09 -4.40
N ASN A 503 45.51 -41.69 -5.66
CA ASN A 503 45.09 -42.31 -6.93
C ASN A 503 43.60 -42.56 -7.28
N GLU A 504 43.06 -41.60 -8.05
CA GLU A 504 42.60 -41.75 -9.45
C GLU A 504 42.08 -43.10 -10.01
N THR A 505 40.96 -43.03 -10.75
CA THR A 505 40.92 -43.37 -12.19
C THR A 505 39.70 -42.74 -12.88
N ASN A 506 39.69 -42.68 -14.22
CA ASN A 506 38.73 -41.88 -15.01
C ASN A 506 37.51 -42.66 -15.54
N ALA A 507 36.38 -41.97 -15.75
CA ALA A 507 35.77 -41.72 -17.09
C ALA A 507 34.22 -41.67 -17.12
N TYR A 508 33.72 -40.88 -18.09
CA TYR A 508 32.39 -40.88 -18.72
C TYR A 508 31.11 -40.53 -17.92
N THR A 509 30.44 -39.47 -18.38
CA THR A 509 28.98 -39.27 -18.33
C THR A 509 28.40 -39.48 -19.75
N PRO A 510 27.11 -39.80 -19.90
CA PRO A 510 26.13 -38.72 -20.10
C PRO A 510 24.83 -38.86 -19.27
N SER A 511 24.01 -37.82 -19.37
CA SER A 511 22.63 -37.68 -18.87
C SER A 511 21.68 -38.77 -19.45
N ASP A 512 20.52 -39.09 -18.85
CA ASP A 512 19.45 -38.14 -18.52
C ASP A 512 18.51 -38.48 -17.34
N THR A 513 17.78 -37.44 -16.95
CA THR A 513 16.73 -37.26 -15.93
C THR A 513 15.98 -38.47 -15.35
N GLU A 514 16.09 -38.65 -14.03
CA GLU A 514 14.93 -38.72 -13.12
C GLU A 514 15.36 -38.29 -11.69
N SER A 515 14.74 -37.25 -11.12
CA SER A 515 15.19 -36.65 -9.84
C SER A 515 14.31 -37.02 -8.64
N SER A 516 14.91 -37.78 -7.72
CA SER A 516 14.33 -38.33 -6.48
C SER A 516 13.63 -37.30 -5.58
N PRO A 517 12.68 -37.74 -4.72
CA PRO A 517 12.04 -36.88 -3.72
C PRO A 517 13.06 -36.29 -2.72
N PRO A 518 12.79 -35.08 -2.17
CA PRO A 518 13.72 -34.38 -1.29
C PRO A 518 13.95 -35.09 0.05
N ALA A 519 15.14 -34.90 0.61
CA ALA A 519 15.63 -35.61 1.78
C ALA A 519 14.73 -35.48 3.04
N SER A 520 14.66 -36.56 3.81
CA SER A 520 13.88 -36.63 5.05
C SER A 520 14.39 -35.62 6.10
N PRO A 521 13.51 -34.85 6.76
CA PRO A 521 13.90 -33.97 7.87
C PRO A 521 14.55 -34.73 9.02
N ALA A 522 15.53 -34.11 9.67
CA ALA A 522 16.22 -34.68 10.83
C ALA A 522 15.23 -35.12 11.93
N GLN A 523 15.47 -36.30 12.49
CA GLN A 523 14.57 -36.90 13.48
C GLN A 523 14.50 -36.03 14.73
N THR A 524 13.31 -35.51 15.01
CA THR A 524 12.95 -34.92 16.31
C THR A 524 12.05 -35.91 17.03
N GLU A 525 12.20 -36.02 18.34
CA GLU A 525 11.45 -36.96 19.18
C GLU A 525 9.95 -36.66 19.11
N ARG A 526 9.23 -37.46 18.32
CA ARG A 526 7.82 -37.23 18.00
C ARG A 526 7.05 -38.54 18.00
N CYS A 527 5.89 -38.49 18.62
CA CYS A 527 5.00 -39.63 18.81
C CYS A 527 4.20 -39.91 17.53
N TYR A 528 4.56 -40.97 16.80
CA TYR A 528 3.87 -41.43 15.60
C TYR A 528 3.24 -42.82 15.79
N PRO A 529 2.09 -43.11 15.16
CA PRO A 529 1.49 -44.44 15.18
C PRO A 529 2.24 -45.37 14.20
N GLU A 530 2.79 -46.45 14.73
CA GLU A 530 3.43 -47.53 13.96
C GLU A 530 2.73 -48.87 14.20
N TYR A 531 2.92 -49.83 13.30
CA TYR A 531 2.43 -51.21 13.43
C TYR A 531 3.47 -52.10 14.13
N PHE A 532 3.01 -53.08 14.91
CA PHE A 532 3.89 -54.11 15.52
C PHE A 532 4.45 -55.15 14.54
N GLY A 533 4.03 -55.13 13.27
CA GLY A 533 4.44 -56.09 12.24
C GLY A 533 3.99 -55.65 10.85
N SER A 534 4.33 -56.44 9.83
CA SER A 534 4.03 -56.16 8.41
C SER A 534 2.56 -56.35 8.03
N ASP A 535 1.80 -57.11 8.81
CA ASP A 535 0.35 -57.29 8.63
C ASP A 535 -0.45 -56.76 9.84
N ALA A 536 -1.74 -56.48 9.61
CA ALA A 536 -2.60 -55.88 10.62
C ALA A 536 -3.10 -56.85 11.71
N THR A 537 -2.78 -58.15 11.65
CA THR A 537 -3.24 -59.21 12.54
C THR A 537 -2.17 -59.76 13.48
N HIS A 538 -0.91 -59.84 13.06
CA HIS A 538 0.21 -60.28 13.89
C HIS A 538 0.52 -59.29 15.03
N GLY A 539 1.21 -59.78 16.07
CA GLY A 539 1.80 -58.96 17.13
C GLY A 539 0.85 -58.14 18.01
N ARG A 540 -0.47 -58.16 17.77
CA ARG A 540 -1.47 -57.30 18.42
C ARG A 540 -1.43 -57.35 19.95
N ARG A 541 -1.04 -56.24 20.59
CA ARG A 541 -0.99 -56.08 22.05
C ARG A 541 -2.27 -55.44 22.59
N VAL A 542 -2.52 -55.54 23.91
CA VAL A 542 -3.68 -54.89 24.54
C VAL A 542 -3.45 -53.38 24.64
N CYS A 543 -4.42 -52.58 24.21
CA CYS A 543 -4.34 -51.12 24.28
C CYS A 543 -4.36 -50.63 25.74
N VAL A 544 -3.38 -49.80 26.11
CA VAL A 544 -3.21 -49.27 27.48
C VAL A 544 -4.44 -48.46 27.92
N MET A 545 -4.87 -47.49 27.12
CA MET A 545 -6.05 -46.67 27.42
C MET A 545 -7.34 -47.49 27.53
N CYS A 546 -7.51 -48.54 26.72
CA CYS A 546 -8.67 -49.42 26.86
C CYS A 546 -8.58 -50.23 28.17
N LYS A 547 -7.40 -50.74 28.54
CA LYS A 547 -7.19 -51.46 29.80
C LYS A 547 -7.49 -50.60 31.03
N LEU A 548 -7.09 -49.32 31.02
CA LEU A 548 -7.43 -48.35 32.07
C LEU A 548 -8.94 -48.13 32.17
N GLN A 549 -9.66 -48.21 31.05
CA GLN A 549 -11.13 -48.17 30.98
C GLN A 549 -11.78 -49.55 31.18
N GLY A 550 -11.11 -50.52 31.82
CA GLY A 550 -11.60 -51.88 32.08
C GLY A 550 -11.73 -52.81 30.85
N ASN A 551 -11.41 -52.32 29.65
CA ASN A 551 -11.69 -52.98 28.37
C ASN A 551 -10.46 -53.71 27.80
N LYS A 552 -10.53 -55.04 27.64
CA LYS A 552 -9.46 -55.86 27.03
C LYS A 552 -9.48 -55.82 25.49
N VAL A 553 -9.01 -54.72 24.90
CA VAL A 553 -9.01 -54.48 23.45
C VAL A 553 -7.61 -54.68 22.87
N LYS A 554 -7.44 -55.61 21.91
CA LYS A 554 -6.19 -55.79 21.17
C LYS A 554 -6.07 -54.78 20.01
N THR A 555 -4.86 -54.29 19.76
CA THR A 555 -4.54 -53.36 18.66
C THR A 555 -3.19 -53.70 18.03
N PRO A 556 -3.03 -53.54 16.70
CA PRO A 556 -1.73 -53.68 16.03
C PRO A 556 -0.87 -52.40 16.12
N ILE A 557 -1.44 -51.28 16.60
CA ILE A 557 -0.79 -49.97 16.61
C ILE A 557 -0.11 -49.67 17.95
N TYR A 558 1.05 -49.03 17.88
CA TYR A 558 1.82 -48.54 19.02
C TYR A 558 2.43 -47.16 18.75
N CYS A 559 2.88 -46.46 19.79
CA CYS A 559 3.62 -45.21 19.65
C CYS A 559 5.11 -45.45 19.42
N SER A 560 5.64 -44.95 18.30
CA SER A 560 7.05 -45.02 17.91
C SER A 560 8.01 -44.53 19.00
N HIS A 561 7.63 -43.47 19.73
CA HIS A 561 8.43 -42.87 20.80
C HIS A 561 8.06 -43.45 22.18
N CYS A 562 6.81 -43.31 22.64
CA CYS A 562 6.38 -43.77 23.97
C CYS A 562 6.28 -45.31 24.13
N LYS A 563 6.49 -46.09 23.07
CA LYS A 563 6.44 -47.58 23.00
C LYS A 563 5.16 -48.27 23.52
N VAL A 564 4.10 -47.52 23.86
CA VAL A 564 2.79 -48.03 24.32
C VAL A 564 1.86 -48.43 23.18
N ALA A 565 1.07 -49.49 23.38
CA ALA A 565 0.04 -49.96 22.45
C ALA A 565 -1.26 -49.14 22.57
N LEU A 566 -1.75 -48.58 21.47
CA LEU A 566 -2.85 -47.61 21.46
C LEU A 566 -3.78 -47.81 20.25
N CYS A 567 -5.09 -47.94 20.50
CA CYS A 567 -6.08 -48.02 19.41
C CYS A 567 -6.05 -46.74 18.54
N PHE A 568 -5.99 -46.93 17.23
CA PHE A 568 -6.06 -45.87 16.23
C PHE A 568 -7.03 -46.28 15.12
N VAL A 569 -8.33 -46.23 15.43
CA VAL A 569 -9.43 -46.47 14.48
C VAL A 569 -10.47 -45.35 14.60
N SER A 570 -11.29 -45.14 13.57
CA SER A 570 -12.27 -44.04 13.50
C SER A 570 -13.21 -43.96 14.71
N SER A 571 -13.71 -45.11 15.17
CA SER A 571 -14.58 -45.21 16.35
C SER A 571 -13.84 -45.22 17.70
N ARG A 572 -12.50 -45.29 17.71
CA ARG A 572 -11.70 -45.45 18.94
C ARG A 572 -10.25 -44.99 18.75
N ASN A 573 -10.04 -43.68 18.84
CA ASN A 573 -8.72 -43.05 18.77
C ASN A 573 -8.11 -42.85 20.18
N CYS A 574 -7.61 -43.94 20.77
CA CYS A 574 -6.84 -43.90 22.00
C CYS A 574 -5.46 -43.26 21.83
N PHE A 575 -4.89 -43.29 20.61
CA PHE A 575 -3.61 -42.64 20.31
C PHE A 575 -3.66 -41.13 20.59
N LYS A 576 -4.70 -40.44 20.12
CA LYS A 576 -4.91 -39.03 20.40
C LYS A 576 -5.03 -38.76 21.91
N LYS A 577 -5.84 -39.57 22.62
CA LYS A 577 -6.09 -39.36 24.06
C LYS A 577 -4.82 -39.46 24.89
N TRP A 578 -3.95 -40.43 24.62
CA TRP A 578 -2.68 -40.59 25.33
C TRP A 578 -1.80 -39.33 25.23
N HIS A 579 -1.62 -38.79 24.03
CA HIS A 579 -0.69 -37.67 23.78
C HIS A 579 -1.31 -36.26 23.93
N MET A 580 -2.64 -36.15 24.09
CA MET A 580 -3.32 -34.86 24.28
C MET A 580 -3.96 -34.70 25.66
N ASP A 581 -4.47 -35.79 26.24
CA ASP A 581 -5.26 -35.75 27.47
C ASP A 581 -4.43 -36.24 28.69
N TYR A 582 -3.43 -37.11 28.47
CA TYR A 582 -2.67 -37.79 29.53
C TYR A 582 -1.24 -37.27 29.75
N GLN A 583 -0.67 -36.49 28.82
CA GLN A 583 0.66 -35.87 28.98
C GLN A 583 0.60 -34.42 29.52
N LEU A 584 -0.54 -33.99 30.07
CA LEU A 584 -0.74 -32.65 30.64
C LEU A 584 -0.65 -32.60 32.17
N GLU A 585 -0.44 -33.73 32.85
CA GLU A 585 -0.33 -33.78 34.33
C GLU A 585 1.13 -33.79 34.84
N ASP A 586 2.13 -33.93 33.95
CA ASP A 586 3.57 -33.94 34.24
C ASP A 586 4.38 -32.89 33.41
N LEU A 587 3.82 -31.68 33.17
CA LEU A 587 4.47 -30.58 32.41
C LEU A 587 4.18 -29.16 32.96
#